data_AF-T0I465-F1
#
_entry.id   AF-T0I465-F1
#
_cell.length_a   1.000
_cell.length_b   1.000
_cell.length_c   1.000
_cell.angle_alpha   90.00
_cell.angle_beta   90.00
_cell.angle_gamma   90.00
#
_symmetry.space_group_name_H-M   'P 1'
#
loop_
_entity.id
_entity.type
_entity.pdbx_description
1 polymer ?
#
loop_
_entity_poly.entity_id
_entity_poly.type
_entity_poly.pdbx_seq_one_letter_code
_entity_poly.pdbx_strand_id
1 'polypeptide(L)'
;MGIDDRDYMRERQRARSGSTRWNDRAGRVEGAWFDPAIRSFDYQRGRWRGSRRSSPVRYIPFALSLLLILIPLYGEAQRAGWLPDREAAMPFPESGSVTVASWAMHEPVSSFLTVETADSNAVVQLIDPTTGRHAISIYVSKNDRIRVPVPQGTFRLRLIEGQKWHGPVRYFGSNTSYETAAELMIFAPRAGHIIDLHRRPDGNLKTRMMLSRPEAL
;
A
#
# COMPACT_ATOMS: atom_id res chain seq x y z
N MET A 1 -82.46 -21.54 -57.18
CA MET A 1 -81.98 -21.54 -55.78
C MET A 1 -82.16 -20.13 -55.24
N GLY A 2 -82.99 -19.98 -54.19
CA GLY A 2 -83.41 -18.68 -53.67
C GLY A 2 -82.30 -17.95 -52.93
N ILE A 3 -82.37 -16.61 -52.91
CA ILE A 3 -81.41 -15.72 -52.23
C ILE A 3 -81.24 -16.07 -50.74
N ASP A 4 -82.32 -16.55 -50.10
CA ASP A 4 -82.32 -16.97 -48.69
C ASP A 4 -81.37 -18.13 -48.37
N ASP A 5 -81.13 -19.03 -49.33
CA ASP A 5 -80.25 -20.21 -49.15
C ASP A 5 -78.75 -19.81 -49.17
N ARG A 6 -78.44 -18.68 -49.82
CA ARG A 6 -77.07 -18.15 -49.92
C ARG A 6 -76.62 -17.45 -48.64
N ASP A 7 -77.54 -16.74 -47.98
CA ASP A 7 -77.27 -16.07 -46.71
C ASP A 7 -77.30 -17.06 -45.53
N TYR A 8 -78.21 -18.05 -45.58
CA TYR A 8 -78.22 -19.18 -44.65
C TYR A 8 -76.87 -19.93 -44.61
N MET A 9 -76.26 -20.18 -45.78
CA MET A 9 -74.95 -20.84 -45.85
C MET A 9 -73.79 -19.96 -45.36
N ARG A 10 -73.86 -18.64 -45.53
CA ARG A 10 -72.84 -17.69 -45.04
C ARG A 10 -72.86 -17.52 -43.53
N GLU A 11 -74.03 -17.46 -42.90
CA GLU A 11 -74.14 -17.39 -41.43
C GLU A 11 -73.69 -18.68 -40.75
N ARG A 12 -74.02 -19.85 -41.34
CA ARG A 12 -73.58 -21.15 -40.83
C ARG A 12 -72.06 -21.32 -40.86
N GLN A 13 -71.37 -20.70 -41.82
CA GLN A 13 -69.90 -20.72 -41.88
C GLN A 13 -69.25 -19.76 -40.88
N ARG A 14 -69.83 -18.57 -40.63
CA ARG A 14 -69.34 -17.64 -39.60
C ARG A 14 -69.53 -18.18 -38.18
N ALA A 15 -70.61 -18.92 -37.92
CA ALA A 15 -70.83 -19.60 -36.65
C ALA A 15 -69.83 -20.75 -36.38
N ARG A 16 -69.24 -21.35 -37.43
CA ARG A 16 -68.23 -22.42 -37.32
C ARG A 16 -66.79 -21.91 -37.25
N SER A 17 -66.50 -20.69 -37.72
CA SER A 17 -65.15 -20.10 -37.61
C SER A 17 -64.88 -19.36 -36.30
N GLY A 18 -65.88 -19.27 -35.41
CA GLY A 18 -65.81 -18.48 -34.17
C GLY A 18 -65.55 -19.24 -32.87
N SER A 19 -65.47 -20.59 -32.87
CA SER A 19 -65.47 -21.36 -31.61
C SER A 19 -64.65 -22.66 -31.63
N THR A 20 -63.40 -22.61 -32.12
CA THR A 20 -62.44 -23.68 -31.82
C THR A 20 -61.12 -23.09 -31.33
N ARG A 21 -61.10 -22.79 -30.03
CA ARG A 21 -59.90 -22.48 -29.27
C ARG A 21 -59.37 -23.81 -28.74
N TRP A 22 -58.53 -24.48 -29.52
CA TRP A 22 -57.85 -25.71 -29.09
C TRP A 22 -56.52 -25.32 -28.42
N ASN A 23 -56.57 -25.28 -27.09
CA ASN A 23 -55.40 -25.47 -26.25
C ASN A 23 -55.11 -26.96 -26.29
N ASP A 24 -53.93 -27.38 -26.79
CA ASP A 24 -53.25 -28.65 -26.46
C ASP A 24 -52.04 -28.91 -27.37
N ARG A 25 -50.82 -28.76 -26.83
CA ARG A 25 -49.69 -29.62 -27.22
C ARG A 25 -48.78 -29.89 -26.03
N ALA A 26 -49.38 -30.42 -24.97
CA ALA A 26 -48.80 -31.57 -24.29
C ALA A 26 -49.43 -32.83 -24.92
N GLY A 27 -48.59 -33.75 -25.41
CA GLY A 27 -48.98 -35.14 -25.65
C GLY A 27 -49.57 -35.49 -27.02
N ARG A 28 -48.71 -35.87 -27.97
CA ARG A 28 -48.85 -37.15 -28.66
C ARG A 28 -47.48 -37.60 -29.20
N VAL A 29 -46.89 -38.49 -28.42
CA VAL A 29 -45.91 -39.48 -28.84
C VAL A 29 -46.68 -40.51 -29.65
N GLU A 30 -46.24 -40.79 -30.88
CA GLU A 30 -46.20 -42.13 -31.50
C GLU A 30 -45.75 -42.03 -32.97
N GLY A 31 -44.59 -42.64 -33.25
CA GLY A 31 -44.30 -43.40 -34.46
C GLY A 31 -44.32 -42.72 -35.83
N ALA A 32 -43.20 -42.11 -36.21
CA ALA A 32 -42.77 -42.09 -37.62
C ALA A 32 -41.37 -42.71 -37.70
N TRP A 33 -41.39 -44.04 -37.80
CA TRP A 33 -40.30 -44.94 -38.12
C TRP A 33 -40.10 -44.82 -39.65
N PHE A 34 -38.90 -44.44 -40.13
CA PHE A 34 -38.44 -44.26 -41.54
C PHE A 34 -38.25 -42.82 -42.07
N ASP A 35 -37.02 -42.31 -41.86
CA ASP A 35 -36.06 -41.70 -42.83
C ASP A 35 -36.36 -40.41 -43.65
N PRO A 36 -35.35 -39.71 -44.22
CA PRO A 36 -33.90 -39.78 -44.01
C PRO A 36 -33.23 -38.42 -43.75
N ALA A 37 -31.92 -38.52 -43.48
CA ALA A 37 -30.98 -37.48 -43.13
C ALA A 37 -30.88 -36.27 -44.10
N ILE A 38 -30.23 -35.23 -43.56
CA ILE A 38 -29.59 -34.09 -44.21
C ILE A 38 -30.52 -32.89 -44.47
N ARG A 39 -30.64 -32.04 -43.44
CA ARG A 39 -30.61 -30.60 -43.68
C ARG A 39 -30.04 -29.81 -42.51
N SER A 40 -28.99 -29.06 -42.84
CA SER A 40 -28.50 -27.83 -42.21
C SER A 40 -27.94 -27.93 -40.79
N PHE A 41 -26.61 -28.10 -40.74
CA PHE A 41 -25.70 -27.31 -39.90
C PHE A 41 -26.34 -25.97 -39.47
N ASP A 42 -26.83 -25.82 -38.23
CA ASP A 42 -26.99 -24.50 -37.59
C ASP A 42 -27.44 -24.51 -36.11
N TYR A 43 -27.05 -25.52 -35.31
CA TYR A 43 -27.39 -25.55 -33.87
C TYR A 43 -26.21 -25.35 -32.91
N GLN A 44 -25.10 -24.74 -33.36
CA GLN A 44 -23.94 -24.49 -32.49
C GLN A 44 -23.37 -23.06 -32.55
N ARG A 45 -24.13 -22.05 -32.96
CA ARG A 45 -23.75 -20.63 -32.76
C ARG A 45 -24.56 -20.01 -31.64
N GLY A 46 -24.11 -20.15 -30.40
CA GLY A 46 -24.67 -19.36 -29.31
C GLY A 46 -24.32 -19.81 -27.89
N ARG A 47 -23.84 -21.04 -27.69
CA ARG A 47 -23.74 -21.62 -26.35
C ARG A 47 -22.47 -21.30 -25.55
N TRP A 48 -21.65 -20.35 -26.02
CA TRP A 48 -20.44 -19.91 -25.31
C TRP A 48 -20.21 -18.40 -25.40
N ARG A 49 -21.26 -17.58 -25.23
CA ARG A 49 -21.07 -16.23 -24.68
C ARG A 49 -21.24 -16.30 -23.17
N GLY A 50 -20.31 -17.00 -22.52
CA GLY A 50 -20.07 -16.75 -21.10
C GLY A 50 -19.73 -15.27 -20.98
N SER A 51 -20.59 -14.50 -20.30
CA SER A 51 -20.24 -13.15 -19.90
C SER A 51 -18.92 -13.25 -19.13
N ARG A 52 -17.81 -12.93 -19.79
CA ARG A 52 -16.52 -12.72 -19.14
C ARG A 52 -16.69 -11.45 -18.31
N ARG A 53 -17.37 -11.54 -17.17
CA ARG A 53 -17.24 -10.56 -16.12
C ARG A 53 -15.77 -10.59 -15.74
N SER A 54 -15.02 -9.59 -16.19
CA SER A 54 -13.67 -9.33 -15.71
C SER A 54 -13.80 -9.02 -14.23
N SER A 55 -13.59 -10.04 -13.41
CA SER A 55 -13.54 -9.82 -11.97
C SER A 55 -12.33 -8.95 -11.66
N PRO A 56 -12.50 -7.80 -11.00
CA PRO A 56 -11.38 -6.92 -10.64
C PRO A 56 -10.35 -7.65 -9.75
N VAL A 57 -10.73 -8.78 -9.15
CA VAL A 57 -9.87 -9.68 -8.37
C VAL A 57 -8.64 -10.16 -9.15
N ARG A 58 -8.72 -10.24 -10.50
CA ARG A 58 -7.57 -10.63 -11.33
C ARG A 58 -6.43 -9.61 -11.32
N TYR A 59 -6.70 -8.36 -10.96
CA TYR A 59 -5.70 -7.30 -10.88
C TYR A 59 -5.07 -7.17 -9.49
N ILE A 60 -5.60 -7.84 -8.48
CA ILE A 60 -5.05 -7.85 -7.11
C ILE A 60 -3.56 -8.19 -7.07
N PRO A 61 -3.03 -9.25 -7.74
CA PRO A 61 -1.60 -9.54 -7.68
C PRO A 61 -0.74 -8.44 -8.31
N PHE A 62 -1.21 -7.81 -9.39
CA PHE A 62 -0.53 -6.67 -10.00
C PHE A 62 -0.55 -5.45 -9.09
N ALA A 63 -1.69 -5.17 -8.43
CA ALA A 63 -1.80 -4.09 -7.46
C ALA A 63 -0.90 -4.31 -6.23
N LEU A 64 -0.83 -5.53 -5.71
CA LEU A 64 0.08 -5.90 -4.62
C LEU A 64 1.55 -5.78 -5.04
N SER A 65 1.90 -6.23 -6.25
CA SER A 65 3.24 -6.06 -6.81
C SER A 65 3.62 -4.59 -6.96
N LEU A 66 2.68 -3.75 -7.41
CA LEU A 66 2.88 -2.31 -7.53
C LEU A 66 3.16 -1.68 -6.16
N LEU A 67 2.42 -2.09 -5.11
CA LEU A 67 2.62 -1.59 -3.75
C LEU A 67 4.02 -1.89 -3.21
N LEU A 68 4.59 -3.07 -3.51
CA LEU A 68 5.95 -3.42 -3.10
C LEU A 68 7.02 -2.50 -3.71
N ILE A 69 6.74 -1.88 -4.86
CA ILE A 69 7.63 -0.92 -5.52
C ILE A 69 7.35 0.51 -5.00
N LEU A 70 6.08 0.86 -4.82
CA LEU A 70 5.69 2.22 -4.43
C LEU A 70 6.11 2.58 -3.01
N ILE A 71 6.09 1.64 -2.06
CA ILE A 71 6.47 1.90 -0.66
C ILE A 71 7.94 2.36 -0.53
N PRO A 72 8.95 1.62 -1.01
CA PRO A 72 10.35 2.07 -0.91
C PRO A 72 10.60 3.34 -1.72
N LEU A 73 9.96 3.47 -2.90
CA LEU A 73 10.06 4.66 -3.73
C LEU A 73 9.52 5.91 -3.03
N TYR A 74 8.42 5.78 -2.28
CA TYR A 74 7.86 6.87 -1.48
C TYR A 74 8.85 7.34 -0.40
N GLY A 75 9.50 6.41 0.30
CA GLY A 75 10.52 6.74 1.31
C GLY A 75 11.77 7.40 0.73
N GLU A 76 12.19 7.00 -0.48
CA GLU A 76 13.25 7.67 -1.23
C GLU A 76 12.84 9.09 -1.65
N ALA A 77 11.63 9.25 -2.19
CA ALA A 77 11.11 10.55 -2.60
C ALA A 77 11.02 11.54 -1.42
N GLN A 78 10.59 11.08 -0.24
CA GLN A 78 10.63 11.89 0.99
C GLN A 78 12.05 12.36 1.31
N ARG A 79 13.01 11.42 1.39
CA ARG A 79 14.40 11.75 1.74
C ARG A 79 15.10 12.63 0.71
N ALA A 80 14.78 12.45 -0.57
CA ALA A 80 15.29 13.26 -1.66
C ALA A 80 14.65 14.66 -1.72
N GLY A 81 13.59 14.90 -0.93
CA GLY A 81 12.90 16.19 -0.88
C GLY A 81 11.96 16.43 -2.07
N TRP A 82 11.46 15.38 -2.72
CA TRP A 82 10.65 15.50 -3.94
C TRP A 82 9.20 15.90 -3.66
N LEU A 83 8.69 15.74 -2.43
CA LEU A 83 7.35 16.17 -2.10
C LEU A 83 7.30 17.70 -2.03
N PRO A 84 6.20 18.33 -2.50
CA PRO A 84 6.06 19.77 -2.44
C PRO A 84 6.11 20.23 -0.97
N ASP A 85 7.00 21.19 -0.72
CA ASP A 85 7.22 21.81 0.58
C ASP A 85 7.24 23.33 0.39
N ARG A 86 6.22 24.00 0.92
CA ARG A 86 5.98 25.45 0.74
C ARG A 86 6.48 26.28 1.92
N GLU A 87 6.97 25.64 2.98
CA GLU A 87 7.43 26.32 4.17
C GLU A 87 8.91 26.72 4.03
N ALA A 88 9.27 27.83 4.66
CA ALA A 88 10.65 28.31 4.66
C ALA A 88 11.51 27.39 5.55
N ALA A 89 12.62 26.91 4.99
CA ALA A 89 13.55 26.08 5.74
C ALA A 89 14.29 26.91 6.80
N MET A 90 14.45 26.33 7.98
CA MET A 90 15.34 26.82 9.03
C MET A 90 16.76 26.28 8.79
N PRO A 91 17.81 26.96 9.28
CA PRO A 91 19.16 26.40 9.25
C PRO A 91 19.18 25.10 10.06
N PHE A 92 19.75 24.04 9.47
CA PHE A 92 19.95 22.78 10.18
C PHE A 92 20.95 23.01 11.32
N PRO A 93 20.76 22.38 12.50
CA PRO A 93 21.70 22.49 13.60
C PRO A 93 23.12 22.06 13.20
N GLU A 94 24.11 22.54 13.93
CA GLU A 94 25.50 22.14 13.70
C GLU A 94 25.64 20.62 13.85
N SER A 95 26.43 20.01 12.95
CA SER A 95 26.66 18.58 12.97
C SER A 95 27.39 18.17 14.24
N GLY A 96 26.88 17.17 14.95
CA GLY A 96 27.38 16.77 16.27
C GLY A 96 26.75 17.51 17.43
N SER A 97 25.87 18.49 17.19
CA SER A 97 25.04 19.04 18.26
C SER A 97 24.05 17.99 18.79
N VAL A 98 23.72 18.10 20.08
CA VAL A 98 22.92 17.11 20.80
C VAL A 98 21.87 17.79 21.66
N THR A 99 20.65 17.27 21.64
CA THR A 99 19.61 17.60 22.65
C THR A 99 19.43 16.40 23.57
N VAL A 100 19.58 16.62 24.87
CA VAL A 100 19.50 15.57 25.90
C VAL A 100 18.29 15.83 26.78
N ALA A 101 17.51 14.78 27.06
CA ALA A 101 16.41 14.85 28.01
C ALA A 101 16.93 14.91 29.45
N SER A 102 16.25 15.66 30.32
CA SER A 102 16.68 15.89 31.71
C SER A 102 16.92 14.61 32.51
N TRP A 103 16.12 13.57 32.27
CA TRP A 103 16.29 12.28 32.94
C TRP A 103 17.57 11.56 32.50
N ALA A 104 17.93 11.63 31.21
CA ALA A 104 19.11 10.99 30.66
C ALA A 104 20.42 11.70 31.03
N MET A 105 20.36 12.96 31.48
CA MET A 105 21.54 13.70 31.96
C MET A 105 22.19 13.08 33.22
N HIS A 106 21.44 12.26 33.96
CA HIS A 106 21.93 11.63 35.19
C HIS A 106 22.64 10.29 34.92
N GLU A 107 22.56 9.78 33.69
CA GLU A 107 23.19 8.51 33.30
C GLU A 107 24.68 8.70 32.98
N PRO A 108 25.53 7.71 33.29
CA PRO A 108 26.97 7.82 33.06
C PRO A 108 27.27 7.89 31.56
N VAL A 109 27.93 8.98 31.13
CA VAL A 109 28.36 9.20 29.75
C VAL A 109 29.76 8.64 29.55
N SER A 110 29.87 7.44 29.00
CA SER A 110 31.17 6.80 28.72
C SER A 110 31.15 5.84 27.54
N SER A 111 30.05 5.78 26.80
CA SER A 111 29.97 5.08 25.53
C SER A 111 30.01 6.10 24.40
N PHE A 112 30.28 5.64 23.17
CA PHE A 112 30.33 6.50 21.99
C PHE A 112 29.45 5.96 20.88
N LEU A 113 28.86 6.88 20.12
CA LEU A 113 28.17 6.59 18.88
C LEU A 113 28.82 7.38 17.75
N THR A 114 29.26 6.68 16.71
CA THR A 114 29.68 7.27 15.44
C THR A 114 28.54 7.15 14.45
N VAL A 115 28.19 8.27 13.83
CA VAL A 115 27.15 8.32 12.80
C VAL A 115 27.79 8.83 11.52
N GLU A 116 27.57 8.11 10.43
CA GLU A 116 27.99 8.46 9.08
C GLU A 116 26.74 8.62 8.21
N THR A 117 26.52 9.84 7.71
CA THR A 117 25.35 10.17 6.88
C THR A 117 25.68 10.06 5.39
N ALA A 118 24.64 9.80 4.60
CA ALA A 118 24.68 9.86 3.14
C ALA A 118 24.13 11.21 2.65
N ASP A 119 23.40 11.22 1.55
CA ASP A 119 22.92 12.43 0.84
C ASP A 119 21.83 13.25 1.58
N SER A 120 21.44 12.88 2.80
CA SER A 120 20.43 13.58 3.59
C SER A 120 20.91 13.92 5.00
N ASN A 121 20.39 15.03 5.53
CA ASN A 121 20.58 15.35 6.93
C ASN A 121 19.82 14.33 7.78
N ALA A 122 20.35 14.04 8.97
CA ALA A 122 19.78 13.05 9.86
C ALA A 122 19.65 13.58 11.29
N VAL A 123 18.58 13.17 11.96
CA VAL A 123 18.44 13.24 13.41
C VAL A 123 18.37 11.81 13.93
N VAL A 124 19.37 11.45 14.74
CA VAL A 124 19.46 10.14 15.37
C VAL A 124 18.94 10.25 16.79
N GLN A 125 17.90 9.50 17.11
CA GLN A 125 17.25 9.53 18.42
C GLN A 125 17.43 8.22 19.17
N LEU A 126 17.83 8.35 20.42
CA LEU A 126 17.85 7.26 21.38
C LEU A 126 16.60 7.34 22.23
N ILE A 127 15.84 6.24 22.25
CA ILE A 127 14.56 6.13 22.94
C ILE A 127 14.67 4.98 23.95
N ASP A 128 14.26 5.22 25.19
CA ASP A 128 14.13 4.18 26.19
C ASP A 128 13.09 3.15 25.71
N PRO A 129 13.46 1.87 25.56
CA PRO A 129 12.56 0.85 25.03
C PRO A 129 11.41 0.50 25.99
N THR A 130 11.57 0.75 27.29
CA THR A 130 10.62 0.44 28.36
C THR A 130 9.57 1.54 28.50
N THR A 131 10.03 2.80 28.58
CA THR A 131 9.14 3.94 28.81
C THR A 131 8.71 4.63 27.51
N GLY A 132 9.37 4.34 26.38
CA GLY A 132 9.16 5.05 25.12
C GLY A 132 9.66 6.49 25.14
N ARG A 133 10.30 6.94 26.23
CA ARG A 133 10.75 8.32 26.40
C ARG A 133 12.02 8.57 25.60
N HIS A 134 12.08 9.77 25.04
CA HIS A 134 13.27 10.27 24.37
C HIS A 134 14.39 10.52 25.37
N ALA A 135 15.58 10.01 25.05
CA ALA A 135 16.79 10.21 25.83
C ALA A 135 17.67 11.30 25.19
N ILE A 136 18.02 11.11 23.92
CA ILE A 136 18.96 11.97 23.19
C ILE A 136 18.56 12.10 21.72
N SER A 137 18.68 13.31 21.15
CA SER A 137 18.68 13.59 19.71
C SER A 137 20.05 14.07 19.30
N ILE A 138 20.65 13.47 18.29
CA ILE A 138 21.93 13.86 17.69
C ILE A 138 21.64 14.38 16.28
N TYR A 139 22.12 15.58 15.95
CA TYR A 139 21.95 16.18 14.63
C TYR A 139 23.19 15.96 13.79
N VAL A 140 23.03 15.43 12.58
CA VAL A 140 24.14 15.12 11.67
C VAL A 140 23.83 15.64 10.28
N SER A 141 24.70 16.49 9.77
CA SER A 141 24.56 17.03 8.41
C SER A 141 24.76 15.93 7.38
N LYS A 142 24.23 16.10 6.16
CA LYS A 142 24.49 15.18 5.04
C LYS A 142 25.98 15.06 4.72
N ASN A 143 26.41 13.89 4.26
CA ASN A 143 27.79 13.55 3.89
C ASN A 143 28.83 13.88 4.97
N ASP A 144 28.46 13.64 6.23
CA ASP A 144 29.29 13.94 7.38
C ASP A 144 29.46 12.71 8.27
N ARG A 145 30.54 12.71 9.05
CA ARG A 145 30.87 11.64 9.98
C ARG A 145 31.29 12.23 11.32
N ILE A 146 30.46 12.00 12.33
CA ILE A 146 30.67 12.52 13.67
C ILE A 146 30.81 11.39 14.69
N ARG A 147 31.45 11.67 15.82
CA ARG A 147 31.48 10.79 16.99
C ARG A 147 31.01 11.56 18.21
N VAL A 148 29.96 11.05 18.84
CA VAL A 148 29.28 11.70 19.95
C VAL A 148 29.29 10.80 21.18
N PRO A 149 29.57 11.34 22.38
CA PRO A 149 29.44 10.59 23.61
C PRO A 149 27.95 10.34 23.93
N VAL A 150 27.62 9.13 24.36
CA VAL A 150 26.25 8.72 24.67
C VAL A 150 26.17 8.04 26.05
N PRO A 151 25.03 8.18 26.75
CA PRO A 151 24.76 7.47 27.99
C PRO A 151 24.90 5.96 27.82
N GLN A 152 25.35 5.31 28.88
CA GLN A 152 25.24 3.87 28.96
C GLN A 152 23.77 3.45 29.02
N GLY A 153 23.46 2.26 28.50
CA GLY A 153 22.10 1.71 28.57
C GLY A 153 21.68 0.99 27.30
N THR A 154 20.45 0.49 27.30
CA THR A 154 19.83 -0.14 26.14
C THR A 154 18.81 0.81 25.54
N PHE A 155 18.99 1.16 24.27
CA PHE A 155 18.12 2.12 23.60
C PHE A 155 17.59 1.55 22.29
N ARG A 156 16.38 1.98 21.93
CA ARG A 156 15.86 1.86 20.57
C ARG A 156 16.30 3.08 19.78
N LEU A 157 16.91 2.84 18.63
CA LEU A 157 17.35 3.90 17.73
C LEU A 157 16.22 4.27 16.76
N ARG A 158 15.94 5.56 16.64
CA ARG A 158 15.05 6.13 15.63
C ARG A 158 15.83 7.10 14.75
N LEU A 159 15.74 6.92 13.45
CA LEU A 159 16.36 7.76 12.43
C LEU A 159 15.30 8.64 11.81
N ILE A 160 15.62 9.92 11.68
CA ILE A 160 14.75 10.89 11.02
C ILE A 160 15.60 11.58 9.96
N GLU A 161 15.25 11.41 8.70
CA GLU A 161 16.06 11.88 7.57
C GLU A 161 15.28 12.86 6.68
N GLY A 162 16.00 13.80 6.07
CA GLY A 162 15.45 14.68 5.04
C GLY A 162 16.40 15.78 4.60
N GLN A 163 15.96 16.59 3.63
CA GLN A 163 16.78 17.66 3.05
C GLN A 163 16.60 19.00 3.78
N LYS A 164 15.35 19.46 3.91
CA LYS A 164 15.02 20.80 4.41
C LYS A 164 14.58 20.74 5.87
N TRP A 165 15.28 21.44 6.75
CA TRP A 165 14.97 21.47 8.18
C TRP A 165 13.86 22.47 8.52
N HIS A 166 12.97 22.10 9.43
CA HIS A 166 11.79 22.84 9.89
C HIS A 166 11.67 22.88 11.43
N GLY A 167 12.75 22.52 12.14
CA GLY A 167 12.79 22.54 13.61
C GLY A 167 12.47 21.18 14.27
N PRO A 168 12.62 21.10 15.61
CA PRO A 168 12.60 19.84 16.35
C PRO A 168 11.23 19.15 16.42
N VAL A 169 10.16 19.86 16.09
CA VAL A 169 8.78 19.31 16.09
C VAL A 169 8.42 18.74 14.72
N ARG A 170 8.71 19.48 13.64
CA ARG A 170 8.34 19.10 12.27
C ARG A 170 9.47 18.39 11.51
N TYR A 171 10.68 18.40 12.04
CA TYR A 171 11.90 17.85 11.44
C TYR A 171 12.12 18.31 10.01
N PHE A 172 11.80 17.48 9.01
CA PHE A 172 11.98 17.80 7.59
C PHE A 172 10.65 18.04 6.85
N GLY A 173 9.59 18.36 7.60
CA GLY A 173 8.29 18.71 7.05
C GLY A 173 7.57 17.51 6.41
N SER A 174 7.01 17.73 5.21
CA SER A 174 6.35 16.67 4.42
C SER A 174 7.32 15.61 3.92
N ASN A 175 8.59 15.97 3.77
CA ASN A 175 9.70 15.15 3.29
C ASN A 175 10.43 14.40 4.42
N THR A 176 9.83 14.34 5.62
CA THR A 176 10.43 13.61 6.74
C THR A 176 10.28 12.11 6.54
N SER A 177 11.41 11.41 6.45
CA SER A 177 11.45 9.96 6.51
C SER A 177 11.76 9.52 7.93
N TYR A 178 10.95 8.60 8.45
CA TYR A 178 11.15 8.01 9.78
C TYR A 178 11.53 6.56 9.63
N GLU A 179 12.60 6.16 10.32
CA GLU A 179 12.97 4.76 10.44
C GLU A 179 13.27 4.40 11.88
N THR A 180 13.07 3.14 12.23
CA THR A 180 13.45 2.62 13.53
C THR A 180 14.36 1.43 13.32
N ALA A 181 15.46 1.36 14.08
CA ALA A 181 16.33 0.19 14.08
C ALA A 181 15.52 -1.05 14.53
N ALA A 182 15.71 -2.16 13.83
CA ALA A 182 15.01 -3.40 14.12
C ALA A 182 15.40 -3.98 15.49
N GLU A 183 16.64 -3.73 15.91
CA GLU A 183 17.24 -4.26 17.14
C GLU A 183 17.52 -3.14 18.15
N LEU A 184 17.50 -3.51 19.43
CA LEU A 184 17.92 -2.64 20.52
C LEU A 184 19.44 -2.55 20.52
N MET A 185 19.97 -1.35 20.73
CA MET A 185 21.40 -1.11 20.80
C MET A 185 21.84 -0.97 22.26
N ILE A 186 22.87 -1.73 22.63
CA ILE A 186 23.40 -1.77 24.00
C ILE A 186 24.69 -0.96 24.06
N PHE A 187 24.65 0.17 24.76
CA PHE A 187 25.78 1.06 24.98
C PHE A 187 26.47 0.70 26.31
N ALA A 188 27.44 -0.21 26.23
CA ALA A 188 28.25 -0.62 27.38
C ALA A 188 29.33 0.42 27.73
N PRO A 189 29.88 0.42 28.95
CA PRO A 189 30.96 1.32 29.33
C PRO A 189 32.14 1.23 28.36
N ARG A 190 32.62 2.38 27.85
CA ARG A 190 33.74 2.50 26.89
C ARG A 190 33.51 1.80 25.55
N ALA A 191 32.29 1.36 25.25
CA ALA A 191 31.95 0.82 23.95
C ALA A 191 31.84 1.92 22.89
N GLY A 192 32.07 1.56 21.63
CA GLY A 192 31.85 2.40 20.47
C GLY A 192 30.96 1.68 19.48
N HIS A 193 29.87 2.32 19.08
CA HIS A 193 29.01 1.85 18.00
C HIS A 193 29.21 2.73 16.76
N ILE A 194 29.10 2.14 15.58
CA ILE A 194 29.15 2.85 14.31
C ILE A 194 27.85 2.54 13.56
N ILE A 195 27.16 3.59 13.13
CA ILE A 195 25.97 3.50 12.31
C ILE A 195 26.28 4.20 10.99
N ASP A 196 26.12 3.45 9.91
CA ASP A 196 26.27 3.96 8.56
C ASP A 196 24.87 4.07 7.93
N LEU A 197 24.48 5.29 7.56
CA LEU A 197 23.18 5.59 6.96
C LEU A 197 23.19 5.45 5.44
N HIS A 198 24.30 5.04 4.84
CA HIS A 198 24.31 4.56 3.46
C HIS A 198 23.48 3.28 3.36
N ARG A 199 22.33 3.38 2.68
CA ARG A 199 21.45 2.22 2.50
C ARG A 199 22.08 1.21 1.59
N ARG A 200 22.53 0.11 2.18
CA ARG A 200 23.01 -1.07 1.48
C ARG A 200 22.20 -2.29 1.97
N PRO A 201 21.88 -3.28 1.09
CA PRO A 201 21.22 -4.50 1.51
C PRO A 201 21.91 -5.20 2.71
N ASP A 202 23.22 -5.06 2.78
CA ASP A 202 24.15 -5.56 3.80
C ASP A 202 24.65 -4.46 4.77
N GLY A 203 23.95 -3.33 4.88
CA GLY A 203 24.29 -2.25 5.82
C GLY A 203 24.36 -2.73 7.27
N ASN A 204 25.17 -2.03 8.06
CA ASN A 204 25.48 -2.37 9.46
C ASN A 204 24.32 -2.10 10.45
N LEU A 205 23.27 -1.42 10.00
CA LEU A 205 22.06 -1.17 10.78
C LEU A 205 20.84 -1.63 9.98
N LYS A 206 20.13 -2.63 10.51
CA LYS A 206 18.84 -3.04 9.96
C LYS A 206 17.75 -2.11 10.49
N THR A 207 17.08 -1.40 9.59
CA THR A 207 16.02 -0.46 9.92
C THR A 207 14.68 -0.89 9.33
N ARG A 208 13.59 -0.37 9.90
CA ARG A 208 12.23 -0.52 9.38
C ARG A 208 11.66 0.88 9.15
N MET A 209 11.17 1.11 7.93
CA MET A 209 10.51 2.35 7.57
C MET A 209 9.21 2.50 8.37
N MET A 210 8.97 3.69 8.90
CA MET A 210 7.72 4.04 9.56
C MET A 210 6.86 4.82 8.56
N LEU A 211 5.68 4.27 8.24
CA LEU A 211 4.74 4.90 7.31
C LEU A 211 4.00 6.09 7.92
N SER A 212 4.01 6.19 9.25
CA SER A 212 3.38 7.26 10.01
C SER A 212 4.38 7.91 10.96
N ARG A 213 4.14 9.18 11.30
CA ARG A 213 4.88 9.86 12.35
C ARG A 213 4.72 9.08 13.66
N PRO A 214 5.79 8.91 14.45
CA PRO A 214 5.66 8.39 15.80
C PRO A 214 4.81 9.33 16.65
N GLU A 215 4.19 8.79 17.71
CA GLU A 215 3.52 9.62 18.72
C GLU A 215 4.46 10.70 19.23
N ALA A 216 3.91 11.89 19.44
CA ALA A 216 4.66 13.03 19.94
C ALA A 216 5.18 12.71 21.36
N LEU A 217 6.44 13.05 21.59
CA LEU A 217 7.13 12.91 22.88
C LEU A 217 6.68 13.98 23.87
#